data_AF-A0A0D0AJX1-F1
#
_entry.id   AF-A0A0D0AJX1-F1
#
_cell.length_a   1.000
_cell.length_b   1.000
_cell.length_c   1.000
_cell.angle_alpha   90.00
_cell.angle_beta   90.00
_cell.angle_gamma   90.00
#
_symmetry.space_group_name_H-M   'P 1'
#
loop_
_entity.id
_entity.type
_entity.pdbx_description
1 polymer ?
#
loop_
_entity_poly.entity_id
_entity_poly.type
_entity_poly.pdbx_seq_one_letter_code
_entity_poly.pdbx_strand_id
1 'polypeptide(L)'
;VRKLTYKIIHSTTVILPAWREILEDMKFPVTLMPRDVSTRWNSTLDMLEYALKHRIAVDTVTQRRVLGLRKFELGDHEWDIIAQLRDILKDATLFF
;
A
#
# COMPACT_ATOMS: atom_id res chain seq x y z
N VAL A 1 5.48 3.49 -1.05
CA VAL A 1 4.05 3.18 -1.31
C VAL A 1 3.65 3.29 -2.78
N ARG A 2 3.52 4.48 -3.39
CA ARG A 2 3.00 4.65 -4.78
C ARG A 2 3.61 3.75 -5.86
N LYS A 3 4.94 3.60 -5.88
CA LYS A 3 5.65 2.74 -6.84
C LYS A 3 5.35 1.24 -6.63
N LEU A 4 5.18 0.82 -5.38
CA LEU A 4 4.78 -0.55 -5.02
C LEU A 4 3.36 -0.83 -5.53
N THR A 5 2.41 0.06 -5.23
CA THR A 5 1.03 -0.02 -5.71
C THR A 5 0.97 -0.17 -7.23
N TYR A 6 1.71 0.68 -7.96
CA TYR A 6 1.80 0.58 -9.41
C TYR A 6 2.30 -0.79 -9.86
N LYS A 7 3.36 -1.31 -9.23
CA LYS A 7 3.95 -2.61 -9.58
C LYS A 7 3.00 -3.78 -9.30
N ILE A 8 2.26 -3.75 -8.20
CA ILE A 8 1.26 -4.78 -7.85
C ILE A 8 0.13 -4.79 -8.87
N ILE A 9 -0.48 -3.63 -9.15
CA ILE A 9 -1.64 -3.52 -10.05
C ILE A 9 -1.29 -3.93 -11.48
N HIS A 10 -0.10 -3.55 -11.97
CA HIS A 10 0.28 -3.76 -13.38
C HIS A 10 0.97 -5.12 -13.63
N SER A 11 1.19 -5.94 -12.60
CA SER A 11 1.71 -7.30 -12.74
C SER A 11 0.59 -8.30 -12.48
N THR A 12 -0.32 -8.38 -13.45
CA THR A 12 -1.56 -9.15 -13.37
C THR A 12 -1.35 -10.66 -13.27
N THR A 13 -0.20 -11.17 -13.69
CA THR A 13 0.09 -12.61 -13.78
C THR A 13 0.87 -13.20 -12.62
N VAL A 14 1.63 -12.39 -11.87
CA VAL A 14 2.55 -12.90 -10.84
C VAL A 14 2.33 -12.21 -9.50
N ILE A 15 2.45 -10.89 -9.47
CA ILE A 15 2.41 -10.15 -8.21
C ILE A 15 0.95 -9.94 -7.75
N LEU A 16 0.04 -9.65 -8.67
CA LEU A 16 -1.36 -9.42 -8.33
C LEU A 16 -2.05 -10.66 -7.76
N PRO A 17 -1.89 -11.87 -8.33
CA PRO A 17 -2.41 -13.10 -7.71
C PRO A 17 -1.79 -13.33 -6.32
N ALA A 18 -0.47 -13.21 -6.19
CA ALA A 18 0.22 -13.38 -4.91
C ALA A 18 -0.26 -12.37 -3.84
N TRP A 19 -0.59 -11.13 -4.24
CA TRP A 19 -1.18 -10.15 -3.34
C TRP A 19 -2.57 -10.59 -2.85
N ARG A 20 -3.42 -11.11 -3.75
CA ARG A 20 -4.76 -11.61 -3.39
C ARG A 20 -4.67 -12.81 -2.45
N GLU A 21 -3.79 -13.76 -2.73
CA GLU A 21 -3.53 -14.92 -1.85
C GLU A 21 -3.11 -14.48 -0.45
N ILE A 22 -2.20 -13.51 -0.33
CA ILE A 22 -1.77 -12.98 0.97
C ILE A 22 -2.94 -12.34 1.72
N LEU A 23 -3.82 -11.60 1.04
CA LEU A 23 -5.00 -11.01 1.68
C LEU A 23 -6.00 -12.09 2.12
N GLU A 24 -6.21 -13.13 1.33
CA GLU A 24 -7.07 -14.27 1.68
C GLU A 24 -6.53 -15.03 2.89
N ASP A 25 -5.23 -15.35 2.91
CA ASP A 25 -4.55 -16.03 4.02
C ASP A 25 -4.69 -15.25 5.33
N MET A 26 -4.60 -13.91 5.25
CA MET A 26 -4.74 -13.01 6.39
C MET A 26 -6.20 -12.67 6.73
N LYS A 27 -7.18 -13.24 5.99
CA LYS A 27 -8.63 -12.97 6.13
C LYS A 27 -9.01 -11.50 5.96
N PHE A 28 -8.21 -10.73 5.21
CA PHE A 28 -8.58 -9.38 4.80
C PHE A 28 -9.52 -9.45 3.58
N PRO A 29 -10.37 -8.43 3.38
CA PRO A 29 -11.13 -8.32 2.15
C PRO A 29 -10.18 -8.20 0.95
N VAL A 30 -10.33 -9.11 -0.01
CA VAL A 30 -9.52 -9.17 -1.23
C VAL A 30 -9.78 -7.90 -2.04
N THR A 31 -8.86 -6.95 -1.93
CA THR A 31 -8.97 -5.61 -2.50
C THR A 31 -7.69 -5.24 -3.24
N LEU A 32 -7.83 -4.37 -4.24
CA LEU A 32 -6.68 -3.76 -4.89
C LEU A 32 -6.20 -2.60 -4.04
N MET A 33 -4.88 -2.48 -3.90
CA MET A 33 -4.29 -1.31 -3.26
C MET A 33 -4.69 -0.04 -4.03
N PRO A 34 -5.26 0.99 -3.36
CA PRO A 34 -5.62 2.24 -4.00
C PRO A 34 -4.41 2.91 -4.61
N ARG A 35 -4.53 3.34 -5.87
CA ARG A 35 -3.51 4.10 -6.56
C ARG A 35 -3.77 5.58 -6.38
N ASP A 36 -2.70 6.33 -6.13
CA ASP A 36 -2.68 7.79 -6.22
C ASP A 36 -3.08 8.26 -7.63
N VAL A 37 -4.06 9.16 -7.70
CA VAL A 37 -4.66 9.73 -8.91
C VAL A 37 -4.52 11.24 -8.87
N SER A 38 -3.79 11.82 -9.82
CA SER A 38 -3.45 13.26 -9.83
C SER A 38 -4.65 14.21 -9.82
N THR A 39 -5.80 13.78 -10.34
CA THR A 39 -7.04 14.58 -10.37
C THR A 39 -7.88 14.44 -9.11
N ARG A 40 -7.51 13.57 -8.17
CA ARG A 40 -8.23 13.35 -6.91
C ARG A 40 -7.35 13.76 -5.73
N TRP A 41 -7.71 14.87 -5.10
CA TRP A 41 -6.92 15.52 -4.05
C TRP A 41 -6.68 14.62 -2.82
N ASN A 42 -7.60 13.68 -2.54
CA ASN A 42 -7.51 12.79 -1.39
C ASN A 42 -6.89 11.41 -1.71
N SER A 43 -6.52 11.15 -2.96
CA SER A 43 -6.09 9.81 -3.36
C SER A 43 -4.75 9.36 -2.75
N THR A 44 -3.86 10.31 -2.45
CA THR A 44 -2.65 10.02 -1.67
C THR A 44 -3.01 9.63 -0.23
N LEU A 45 -3.94 10.35 0.42
CA LEU A 45 -4.41 10.02 1.77
C LEU A 45 -5.04 8.61 1.80
N ASP A 46 -5.95 8.32 0.88
CA ASP A 46 -6.61 7.00 0.76
C ASP A 46 -5.59 5.86 0.58
N MET A 47 -4.56 6.10 -0.25
CA MET A 47 -3.48 5.14 -0.48
C MET A 47 -2.65 4.90 0.80
N LEU A 48 -2.31 5.94 1.55
CA LEU A 48 -1.56 5.81 2.81
C LEU A 48 -2.38 5.12 3.90
N GLU A 49 -3.65 5.49 4.05
CA GLU A 49 -4.55 4.83 5.00
C GLU A 49 -4.70 3.34 4.69
N TYR A 50 -4.87 2.99 3.42
CA TYR A 50 -4.94 1.60 3.01
C TYR A 50 -3.63 0.87 3.29
N ALA A 51 -2.48 1.47 2.98
CA ALA A 51 -1.17 0.87 3.22
C ALA A 51 -0.95 0.60 4.72
N LEU A 52 -1.34 1.52 5.60
CA LEU A 52 -1.24 1.36 7.05
C LEU A 52 -2.16 0.24 7.57
N LYS A 53 -3.42 0.18 7.09
CA LYS A 53 -4.36 -0.89 7.44
C LYS A 53 -3.87 -2.27 7.00
N HIS A 54 -3.17 -2.35 5.87
CA HIS A 54 -2.64 -3.58 5.29
C HIS A 54 -1.12 -3.73 5.47
N ARG A 55 -0.54 -3.09 6.49
CA ARG A 55 0.91 -3.08 6.74
C ARG A 55 1.51 -4.49 6.71
N ILE A 56 0.91 -5.43 7.42
CA ILE A 56 1.38 -6.82 7.49
C ILE A 56 1.37 -7.49 6.10
N ALA A 57 0.35 -7.24 5.28
CA ALA A 57 0.27 -7.77 3.92
C ALA A 57 1.34 -7.13 3.01
N VAL A 58 1.58 -5.82 3.15
CA VAL A 58 2.62 -5.07 2.43
C VAL A 58 4.02 -5.60 2.80
N ASP A 59 4.29 -5.80 4.08
CA ASP A 59 5.57 -6.35 4.53
C ASP A 59 5.75 -7.79 4.03
N THR A 60 4.69 -8.62 4.10
CA THR A 60 4.73 -10.01 3.63
C THR A 60 4.98 -10.10 2.13
N VAL A 61 4.29 -9.30 1.31
CA VAL A 61 4.47 -9.34 -0.16
C VAL A 61 5.84 -8.82 -0.58
N THR A 62 6.40 -7.83 0.13
CA THR A 62 7.72 -7.26 -0.18
C THR A 62 8.86 -8.17 0.28
N GLN A 63 8.68 -8.95 1.35
CA GLN A 63 9.65 -9.93 1.86
C GLN A 63 9.71 -11.23 1.04
N ARG A 64 8.66 -11.57 0.28
CA ARG A 64 8.67 -12.73 -0.64
C ARG A 64 9.71 -12.53 -1.76
N ARG A 65 10.88 -13.18 -1.61
CA ARG A 65 12.02 -13.07 -2.54
C ARG A 65 11.65 -13.37 -4.00
N VAL A 66 10.76 -14.34 -4.22
CA VAL A 66 10.30 -14.77 -5.55
C VAL A 66 9.61 -13.64 -6.32
N LEU A 67 9.00 -12.68 -5.63
CA LEU A 67 8.27 -11.57 -6.26
C LEU A 67 9.17 -10.40 -6.65
N GLY A 68 10.44 -10.38 -6.22
CA GLY A 68 11.39 -9.31 -6.56
C GLY A 68 10.99 -7.93 -6.02
N LEU A 69 10.17 -7.88 -4.97
CA LEU A 69 9.62 -6.64 -4.39
C LEU A 69 10.42 -6.07 -3.21
N ARG A 70 11.51 -6.74 -2.81
CA ARG A 70 12.31 -6.36 -1.63
C ARG A 70 12.83 -4.93 -1.64
N LYS A 71 13.06 -4.34 -2.82
CA LYS A 71 13.45 -2.93 -2.97
C LYS A 71 12.36 -1.92 -2.54
N PHE A 72 11.15 -2.40 -2.28
CA PHE A 72 10.01 -1.62 -1.79
C PHE A 72 9.63 -1.98 -0.35
N GLU A 73 10.42 -2.83 0.31
CA GLU A 73 10.28 -3.14 1.73
C GLU A 73 10.42 -1.84 2.53
N LEU A 74 9.52 -1.66 3.49
CA LEU A 74 9.48 -0.48 4.35
C LEU A 74 9.96 -0.85 5.74
N GLY A 75 10.94 -0.10 6.25
CA GLY A 75 11.38 -0.23 7.65
C GLY A 75 10.39 0.40 8.62
N ASP A 76 10.54 0.09 9.92
CA ASP A 76 9.69 0.67 10.97
C ASP A 76 9.68 2.20 10.93
N HIS A 77 10.84 2.82 10.74
CA HIS A 77 10.95 4.27 10.62
C HIS A 77 10.18 4.84 9.42
N GLU A 78 10.18 4.15 8.27
CA GLU A 78 9.42 4.60 7.10
C GLU A 78 7.91 4.45 7.32
N TRP A 79 7.49 3.43 8.06
CA TRP A 79 6.11 3.27 8.50
C TRP A 79 5.68 4.39 9.45
N ASP A 80 6.54 4.81 10.37
CA ASP A 80 6.27 5.95 11.26
C ASP A 80 6.12 7.25 10.48
N ILE A 81 6.98 7.50 9.49
CA ILE A 81 6.86 8.66 8.60
C ILE A 81 5.54 8.62 7.81
N ILE A 82 5.13 7.44 7.33
CA ILE A 82 3.85 7.27 6.62
C ILE A 82 2.68 7.59 7.54
N ALA A 83 2.72 7.17 8.80
CA ALA A 83 1.68 7.48 9.78
C ALA A 83 1.59 8.99 10.05
N GLN A 84 2.73 9.65 10.28
CA GLN A 84 2.79 11.10 10.48
C GLN A 84 2.26 11.87 9.26
N LEU A 85 2.67 11.46 8.05
CA LEU A 85 2.20 12.07 6.81
C LEU A 85 0.69 11.89 6.62
N ARG A 86 0.16 10.70 6.95
CA ARG A 86 -1.29 10.44 6.93
C ARG A 86 -2.02 11.42 7.82
N ASP A 87 -1.54 11.64 9.05
CA ASP A 87 -2.18 12.53 10.01
C ASP A 87 -2.19 14.00 9.52
N ILE A 88 -1.06 14.49 9.00
CA ILE A 88 -0.98 15.85 8.40
C ILE A 88 -1.93 16.00 7.21
N LEU A 89 -1.98 15.00 6.33
CA LEU A 89 -2.87 15.03 5.16
C LEU A 89 -4.33 14.96 5.58
N LYS A 90 -4.66 14.16 6.60
CA LYS A 90 -6.02 14.07 7.14
C LYS A 90 -6.47 15.42 7.68
N ASP A 91 -5.62 16.08 8.47
CA ASP A 91 -5.90 17.42 8.99
C ASP A 91 -6.11 18.43 7.85
N ALA A 92 -5.24 18.41 6.83
CA ALA A 92 -5.40 19.29 5.67
C ALA A 92 -6.71 19.04 4.90
N THR A 93 -7.17 17.78 4.80
CA THR A 93 -8.43 17.45 4.11
C THR A 93 -9.69 17.81 4.89
N LEU A 94 -9.60 18.13 6.20
CA LEU A 94 -10.77 18.55 6.99
C LEU A 94 -11.19 19.99 6.72
N PHE A 95 -10.35 20.80 6.06
CA PHE A 95 -10.60 22.21 5.80
C PHE A 95 -11.11 22.51 4.38
N PHE A 96 -11.47 21.48 3.61
CA PHE A 96 -12.02 21.57 2.24
C PHE A 96 -13.26 20.69 2.09
#